data_AF-G4THE0-F1
#
_entry.id   AF-G4THE0-F1
#
_cell.length_a   1.000
_cell.length_b   1.000
_cell.length_c   1.000
_cell.angle_alpha   90.00
_cell.angle_beta   90.00
_cell.angle_gamma   90.00
#
_symmetry.space_group_name_H-M   'P 1'
#
loop_
_entity.id
_entity.type
_entity.pdbx_description
1 polymer ?
#
loop_
_entity_poly.entity_id
_entity_poly.type
_entity_poly.pdbx_seq_one_letter_code
_entity_poly.pdbx_strand_id
1 'polypeptide(L)'
;MTARTNVRDRGYVDISDHGLIGNLQTAALVSLDGSIESYCVPFFDSPSIFAPPQGGHFSITPTNDFTPKQQYMPSSNVLSTKFLSDCGVGQVTDFLPRQSRANSTKPNLPWLVRRVEVIRGEVPYRVECCPAFDYARAPHKTELVPDDSIPNEAQQKVLFTSENLKLDLRYVADSTLDDVPVPEINFEILYLPEKGHLGPGAHVDLKLKEGQVVTFFLRTPPREPP
;
A
#
# COMPACT_ATOMS: atom_id res chain seq x y z
N MET A 1 0.92 27.68 12.56
CA MET A 1 1.32 26.56 11.70
C MET A 1 0.02 25.95 11.21
N THR A 2 -0.42 26.30 10.01
CA THR A 2 -1.73 25.87 9.50
C THR A 2 -1.62 24.41 9.10
N ALA A 3 -2.37 23.52 9.75
CA ALA A 3 -2.51 22.13 9.31
C ALA A 3 -3.00 22.17 7.85
N ARG A 4 -2.16 21.70 6.92
CA ARG A 4 -2.56 21.60 5.51
C ARG A 4 -3.37 20.33 5.36
N THR A 5 -4.67 20.43 5.57
CA THR A 5 -5.65 19.34 5.38
C THR A 5 -5.80 18.94 3.90
N ASN A 6 -5.28 19.74 2.96
CA ASN A 6 -5.49 19.50 1.53
C ASN A 6 -4.16 19.47 0.77
N VAL A 7 -3.55 18.29 0.71
CA VAL A 7 -2.35 18.00 -0.11
C VAL A 7 -2.70 17.96 -1.61
N ARG A 8 -3.99 17.83 -1.95
CA ARG A 8 -4.48 17.68 -3.31
C ARG A 8 -5.06 19.00 -3.86
N ASP A 9 -4.44 19.56 -4.90
CA ASP A 9 -5.03 20.63 -5.73
C ASP A 9 -5.62 20.02 -7.02
N ARG A 10 -6.84 20.44 -7.38
CA ARG A 10 -7.59 19.91 -8.55
C ARG A 10 -7.72 18.37 -8.61
N GLY A 11 -7.58 17.69 -7.48
CA GLY A 11 -7.64 16.22 -7.37
C GLY A 11 -6.28 15.51 -7.43
N TYR A 12 -5.18 16.23 -7.59
CA TYR A 12 -3.82 15.69 -7.70
C TYR A 12 -2.88 16.32 -6.68
N VAL A 13 -1.83 15.59 -6.31
CA VAL A 13 -0.73 16.13 -5.51
C VAL A 13 0.32 16.75 -6.45
N ASP A 14 0.98 17.84 -6.03
CA ASP A 14 2.05 18.43 -6.84
C ASP A 14 3.20 17.43 -7.05
N ILE A 15 3.83 17.46 -8.22
CA ILE A 15 4.93 16.52 -8.52
C ILE A 15 6.10 16.63 -7.54
N SER A 16 6.32 17.81 -6.95
CA SER A 16 7.34 18.04 -5.90
C SER A 16 7.03 17.32 -4.59
N ASP A 17 5.77 16.98 -4.37
CA ASP A 17 5.25 16.35 -3.16
C ASP A 17 5.14 14.83 -3.33
N HIS A 18 6.03 14.26 -4.15
CA HIS A 18 6.14 12.82 -4.40
C HIS A 18 7.55 12.29 -4.19
N GLY A 19 7.64 11.06 -3.67
CA GLY A 19 8.83 10.24 -3.63
C GLY A 19 8.74 9.08 -4.62
N LEU A 20 9.87 8.75 -5.27
CA LEU A 20 10.00 7.60 -6.15
C LEU A 20 10.70 6.44 -5.43
N ILE A 21 10.07 5.25 -5.43
CA ILE A 21 10.68 3.98 -4.98
C ILE A 21 10.80 3.02 -6.16
N GLY A 22 11.79 2.12 -6.16
CA GLY A 22 12.05 1.21 -7.27
C GLY A 22 13.03 0.09 -6.92
N ASN A 23 12.96 -1.01 -7.66
CA ASN A 23 13.84 -2.18 -7.48
C ASN A 23 14.65 -2.56 -8.73
N LEU A 24 14.84 -1.61 -9.64
CA LEU A 24 15.46 -1.78 -10.97
C LEU A 24 14.63 -2.58 -11.99
N GLN A 25 13.47 -3.10 -11.60
CA GLN A 25 12.53 -3.78 -12.50
C GLN A 25 11.27 -2.93 -12.72
N THR A 26 10.74 -2.36 -11.64
CA THR A 26 9.64 -1.41 -11.66
C THR A 26 9.90 -0.27 -10.67
N ALA A 27 9.04 0.75 -10.69
CA ALA A 27 9.05 1.87 -9.78
C ALA A 27 7.61 2.29 -9.42
N ALA A 28 7.45 2.86 -8.24
CA ALA A 28 6.20 3.43 -7.75
C ALA A 28 6.39 4.87 -7.30
N LEU A 29 5.41 5.72 -7.59
CA LEU A 29 5.37 7.11 -7.13
C LEU A 29 4.45 7.23 -5.92
N VAL A 30 4.99 7.73 -4.82
CA VAL A 30 4.33 7.83 -3.51
C VAL A 30 4.12 9.31 -3.17
N SER A 31 2.87 9.72 -3.02
CA SER A 31 2.51 11.10 -2.66
C SER A 31 2.70 11.38 -1.16
N LEU A 32 2.77 12.66 -0.82
CA LEU A 32 2.96 13.17 0.54
C LEU A 32 1.79 12.81 1.49
N ASP A 33 0.60 12.53 0.96
CA ASP A 33 -0.58 12.05 1.71
C ASP A 33 -0.61 10.52 1.88
N GLY A 34 0.43 9.81 1.44
CA GLY A 34 0.54 8.35 1.62
C GLY A 34 -0.18 7.52 0.56
N SER A 35 -0.50 8.10 -0.60
CA SER A 35 -1.03 7.35 -1.74
C SER A 35 0.08 6.92 -2.69
N ILE A 36 -0.10 5.78 -3.34
CA ILE A 36 0.70 5.37 -4.50
C ILE A 36 -0.13 5.70 -5.73
N GLU A 37 0.38 6.65 -6.52
CA GLU A 37 -0.34 7.25 -7.63
C GLU A 37 0.22 6.82 -9.00
N SER A 38 1.37 6.16 -9.04
CA SER A 38 1.86 5.52 -10.27
C SER A 38 2.51 4.21 -9.92
N TYR A 39 2.07 3.11 -10.52
CA TYR A 39 2.72 1.81 -10.38
C TYR A 39 2.38 0.89 -11.54
N CYS A 40 3.41 0.32 -12.16
CA CYS A 40 3.30 -0.68 -13.22
C CYS A 40 3.88 -2.00 -12.72
N VAL A 41 3.28 -3.14 -13.11
CA VAL A 41 3.75 -4.45 -12.67
C VAL A 41 3.66 -5.45 -13.84
N PRO A 42 4.66 -6.33 -14.04
CA PRO A 42 5.88 -6.47 -13.25
C PRO A 42 7.04 -5.56 -13.67
N PHE A 43 6.96 -4.88 -14.81
CA PHE A 43 8.01 -4.01 -15.35
C PHE A 43 7.55 -2.56 -15.44
N PHE A 44 8.49 -1.62 -15.53
CA PHE A 44 8.21 -0.19 -15.65
C PHE A 44 7.36 0.17 -16.88
N ASP A 45 7.47 -0.58 -17.97
CA ASP A 45 6.73 -0.42 -19.22
C ASP A 45 5.46 -1.30 -19.31
N SER A 46 5.15 -2.06 -18.26
CA SER A 46 3.91 -2.85 -18.19
C SER A 46 2.68 -1.96 -18.05
N PRO A 47 1.47 -2.48 -18.33
CA PRO A 47 0.24 -1.74 -18.06
C PRO A 47 0.16 -1.26 -16.62
N SER A 48 -0.22 0.00 -16.43
CA SER A 48 -0.35 0.59 -15.10
C SER A 48 -1.47 -0.09 -14.31
N ILE A 49 -1.23 -0.32 -13.02
CA ILE A 49 -2.25 -0.76 -12.06
C ILE A 49 -2.71 0.35 -11.12
N PHE A 50 -1.88 1.39 -10.94
CA PHE A 50 -2.19 2.62 -10.23
C PHE A 50 -1.83 3.83 -11.10
N ALA A 51 -2.78 4.73 -11.28
CA ALA A 51 -2.72 5.96 -12.09
C ALA A 51 -4.01 6.79 -11.87
N PRO A 52 -4.26 7.33 -10.65
CA PRO A 52 -5.50 8.00 -10.32
C PRO A 52 -5.71 9.25 -11.21
N PRO A 53 -6.95 9.75 -11.34
CA PRO A 53 -8.14 9.39 -10.55
C PRO A 53 -8.90 8.16 -11.04
N GLN A 54 -8.79 7.77 -12.32
CA GLN A 54 -9.48 6.60 -12.86
C GLN A 54 -8.63 5.32 -12.85
N GLY A 55 -7.30 5.45 -12.85
CA GLY A 55 -6.35 4.34 -13.00
C GLY A 55 -5.97 3.64 -11.72
N GLY A 56 -6.76 3.75 -10.66
CA GLY A 56 -6.52 3.06 -9.40
C GLY A 56 -5.49 3.74 -8.49
N HIS A 57 -5.48 3.32 -7.23
CA HIS A 57 -4.58 3.82 -6.19
C HIS A 57 -4.37 2.79 -5.09
N PHE A 58 -3.29 2.96 -4.34
CA PHE A 58 -3.12 2.32 -3.04
C PHE A 58 -2.77 3.39 -2.02
N SER A 59 -3.66 3.70 -1.07
CA SER A 59 -3.43 4.71 -0.03
C SER A 59 -3.34 4.10 1.37
N ILE A 60 -2.48 4.69 2.19
CA ILE A 60 -2.45 4.54 3.65
C ILE A 60 -2.39 5.96 4.20
N THR A 61 -3.55 6.51 4.55
CA THR A 61 -3.68 7.94 4.87
C THR A 61 -4.39 8.10 6.21
N PRO A 62 -3.88 8.96 7.12
CA PRO A 62 -4.61 9.28 8.35
C PRO A 62 -5.96 9.93 8.04
N THR A 63 -6.98 9.62 8.84
CA THR A 63 -8.34 10.20 8.66
C THR A 63 -8.57 11.49 9.44
N ASN A 64 -7.62 11.86 10.32
CA ASN A 64 -7.61 13.13 11.04
C ASN A 64 -6.71 14.16 10.34
N ASP A 65 -6.77 15.42 10.79
CA ASP A 65 -5.84 16.45 10.29
C ASP A 65 -4.39 16.08 10.61
N PHE A 66 -3.52 16.19 9.59
CA PHE A 66 -2.11 15.87 9.73
C PHE A 66 -1.22 16.89 9.01
N THR A 67 0.04 16.94 9.42
CA THR A 67 1.13 17.59 8.69
C THR A 67 2.11 16.50 8.25
N PRO A 68 2.25 16.25 6.94
CA PRO A 68 3.14 15.20 6.48
C PRO A 68 4.60 15.67 6.38
N LYS A 69 5.53 14.75 6.58
CA LYS A 69 6.97 14.94 6.32
C LYS A 69 7.52 13.69 5.66
N GLN A 70 8.06 13.83 4.46
CA GLN A 70 8.60 12.73 3.69
C GLN A 70 10.12 12.83 3.58
N GLN A 71 10.81 11.70 3.70
CA GLN A 71 12.26 11.59 3.55
C GLN A 71 12.66 10.18 3.11
N TYR A 72 13.76 10.08 2.38
CA TYR A 72 14.40 8.79 2.17
C TYR A 72 15.23 8.38 3.38
N MET A 73 15.19 7.11 3.74
CA MET A 73 16.10 6.58 4.75
C MET A 73 17.55 6.65 4.25
N PRO A 74 18.53 6.93 5.14
CA PRO A 74 19.92 7.12 4.75
C PRO A 74 20.47 6.01 3.87
N SER A 75 21.13 6.39 2.77
CA SER A 75 21.81 5.46 1.84
C SER A 75 20.91 4.37 1.27
N SER A 76 19.61 4.63 1.10
CA SER A 76 18.64 3.64 0.63
C SER A 76 17.58 4.26 -0.30
N ASN A 77 16.88 3.42 -1.05
CA ASN A 77 15.66 3.80 -1.77
C ASN A 77 14.40 3.36 -1.00
N VAL A 78 14.45 3.50 0.33
CA VAL A 78 13.30 3.29 1.23
C VAL A 78 12.75 4.65 1.60
N LEU A 79 11.47 4.86 1.35
CA LEU A 79 10.79 6.12 1.60
C LEU A 79 10.05 6.06 2.94
N SER A 80 10.16 7.10 3.75
CA SER A 80 9.46 7.24 5.02
C SER A 80 8.62 8.52 5.01
N THR A 81 7.32 8.36 5.14
CA THR A 81 6.34 9.46 5.24
C THR A 81 5.77 9.46 6.66
N LYS A 82 6.08 10.52 7.42
CA LYS A 82 5.56 10.75 8.77
C LYS A 82 4.33 11.63 8.73
N PHE A 83 3.31 11.27 9.48
CA PHE A 83 2.09 12.04 9.64
C PHE A 83 2.03 12.58 11.08
N LEU A 84 2.19 13.89 11.23
CA LEU A 84 2.13 14.56 12.53
C LEU A 84 0.73 15.11 12.76
N SER A 85 0.05 14.67 13.82
CA SER A 85 -1.25 15.18 14.25
C SER A 85 -1.23 15.45 15.75
N ASP A 86 -2.25 16.16 16.25
CA ASP A 86 -2.39 16.39 17.69
C ASP A 86 -2.66 15.09 18.47
N CYS A 87 -3.22 14.07 17.81
CA CYS A 87 -3.52 12.76 18.40
C CYS A 87 -2.30 11.83 18.49
N GLY A 88 -1.28 12.06 17.66
CA GLY A 88 -0.13 11.17 17.57
C GLY A 88 0.73 11.38 16.34
N VAL A 89 1.78 10.56 16.26
CA VAL A 89 2.73 10.52 15.15
C VAL A 89 2.68 9.16 14.49
N GLY A 90 2.21 9.16 13.26
CA GLY A 90 2.18 8.02 12.36
C GLY A 90 3.38 7.99 11.42
N GLN A 91 3.78 6.80 10.97
CA GLN A 91 4.79 6.65 9.93
C GLN A 91 4.40 5.54 8.97
N VAL A 92 4.49 5.82 7.67
CA VAL A 92 4.42 4.84 6.59
C VAL A 92 5.80 4.74 5.93
N THR A 93 6.28 3.52 5.80
CA THR A 93 7.56 3.19 5.15
C THR A 93 7.27 2.35 3.91
N ASP A 94 7.62 2.90 2.75
CA ASP A 94 7.35 2.32 1.44
C ASP A 94 8.66 1.91 0.75
N PHE A 95 8.69 0.70 0.18
CA PHE A 95 9.83 0.23 -0.60
C PHE A 95 9.47 -0.93 -1.53
N LEU A 96 10.30 -1.11 -2.55
CA LEU A 96 10.30 -2.28 -3.42
C LEU A 96 11.57 -3.08 -3.13
N PRO A 97 11.48 -4.31 -2.58
CA PRO A 97 12.65 -5.13 -2.30
C PRO A 97 13.45 -5.39 -3.58
N ARG A 98 14.76 -5.22 -3.48
CA ARG A 98 15.72 -5.61 -4.52
C ARG A 98 16.42 -6.88 -4.10
N GLN A 99 16.38 -7.91 -4.93
CA GLN A 99 17.15 -9.13 -4.66
C GLN A 99 18.65 -8.91 -4.83
N SER A 100 19.43 -9.53 -3.94
CA SER A 100 20.88 -9.57 -4.07
C SER A 100 21.29 -10.38 -5.29
N ARG A 101 22.27 -9.88 -6.05
CA ARG A 101 22.83 -10.53 -7.26
C ARG A 101 23.58 -11.85 -6.97
N ALA A 102 23.80 -12.20 -5.70
CA ALA A 102 24.56 -13.40 -5.32
C ALA A 102 23.63 -14.62 -5.19
N ASN A 103 23.69 -15.53 -6.16
CA ASN A 103 23.27 -16.95 -6.07
C ASN A 103 21.85 -17.24 -5.51
N SER A 104 20.91 -16.32 -5.62
CA SER A 104 19.51 -16.60 -5.29
C SER A 104 18.85 -17.38 -6.43
N THR A 105 18.51 -18.65 -6.18
CA THR A 105 17.60 -19.43 -7.04
C THR A 105 16.14 -19.00 -6.90
N LYS A 106 15.84 -18.04 -6.01
CA LYS A 106 14.48 -17.53 -5.80
C LYS A 106 14.14 -16.52 -6.91
N PRO A 107 12.95 -16.61 -7.53
CA PRO A 107 12.51 -15.68 -8.57
C PRO A 107 12.48 -14.25 -8.03
N ASN A 108 12.72 -13.23 -8.88
CA ASN A 108 12.56 -11.83 -8.48
C ASN A 108 11.10 -11.56 -8.10
N LEU A 109 10.91 -10.94 -6.94
CA LEU A 109 9.60 -10.75 -6.34
C LEU A 109 9.29 -9.24 -6.34
N PRO A 110 8.58 -8.71 -7.36
CA PRO A 110 8.23 -7.29 -7.45
C PRO A 110 7.10 -6.96 -6.48
N TRP A 111 7.39 -7.09 -5.19
CA TRP A 111 6.44 -6.90 -4.11
C TRP A 111 6.49 -5.45 -3.68
N LEU A 112 5.36 -4.76 -3.79
CA LEU A 112 5.23 -3.47 -3.15
C LEU A 112 4.98 -3.70 -1.66
N VAL A 113 5.90 -3.22 -0.83
CA VAL A 113 5.84 -3.36 0.63
C VAL A 113 5.58 -1.99 1.25
N ARG A 114 4.55 -1.93 2.09
CA ARG A 114 4.15 -0.71 2.77
C ARG A 114 3.94 -1.02 4.25
N ARG A 115 4.78 -0.48 5.11
CA ARG A 115 4.72 -0.69 6.57
C ARG A 115 4.19 0.56 7.24
N VAL A 116 3.06 0.44 7.94
CA VAL A 116 2.49 1.51 8.77
C VAL A 116 2.74 1.21 10.24
N GLU A 117 3.16 2.23 10.99
CA GLU A 117 3.35 2.15 12.44
C GLU A 117 2.93 3.46 13.11
N VAL A 118 2.65 3.38 14.41
CA VAL A 118 2.44 4.56 15.25
C VAL A 118 3.59 4.67 16.24
N ILE A 119 4.32 5.78 16.12
CA ILE A 119 5.49 6.09 16.95
C ILE A 119 5.06 6.65 18.31
N ARG A 120 3.95 7.39 18.35
CA ARG A 120 3.42 7.99 19.56
C ARG A 120 1.92 8.20 19.45
N GLY A 121 1.20 7.93 20.54
CA GLY A 121 -0.23 8.22 20.65
C GLY A 121 -1.08 7.25 19.85
N GLU A 122 -2.14 7.76 19.23
CA GLU A 122 -3.12 6.96 18.49
C GLU A 122 -3.48 7.67 17.19
N VAL A 123 -3.39 6.96 16.06
CA VAL A 123 -3.62 7.52 14.73
C VAL A 123 -4.60 6.65 13.96
N PRO A 124 -5.76 7.20 13.55
CA PRO A 124 -6.69 6.50 12.69
C PRO A 124 -6.22 6.58 11.23
N TYR A 125 -6.25 5.47 10.51
CA TYR A 125 -5.88 5.37 9.10
C TYR A 125 -7.02 4.78 8.28
N ARG A 126 -7.15 5.28 7.05
CA ARG A 126 -7.88 4.62 5.96
C ARG A 126 -6.85 3.98 5.04
N VAL A 127 -6.94 2.67 4.88
CA VAL A 127 -6.14 1.94 3.89
C VAL A 127 -7.06 1.55 2.75
N GLU A 128 -6.74 1.94 1.52
CA GLU A 128 -7.50 1.54 0.32
C GLU A 128 -6.56 0.98 -0.72
N CYS A 129 -6.88 -0.17 -1.28
CA CYS A 129 -6.17 -0.75 -2.42
C CYS A 129 -7.19 -0.99 -3.54
N CYS A 130 -7.12 -0.15 -4.57
CA CYS A 130 -8.05 -0.14 -5.69
C CYS A 130 -7.26 -0.24 -6.99
N PRO A 131 -6.78 -1.45 -7.38
CA PRO A 131 -6.07 -1.61 -8.65
C PRO A 131 -7.01 -1.41 -9.84
N ALA A 132 -6.48 -0.85 -10.93
CA ALA A 132 -7.18 -0.76 -12.21
C ALA A 132 -6.33 -1.43 -13.30
N PHE A 133 -6.84 -2.51 -13.89
CA PHE A 133 -6.05 -3.34 -14.79
C PHE A 133 -6.04 -2.80 -16.23
N ASP A 134 -4.94 -3.08 -16.95
CA ASP A 134 -4.75 -2.73 -18.36
C ASP A 134 -5.05 -1.24 -18.66
N TYR A 135 -4.41 -0.32 -17.93
CA TYR A 135 -4.66 1.12 -18.03
C TYR A 135 -6.13 1.50 -17.75
N ALA A 136 -6.75 0.84 -16.76
CA ALA A 136 -8.16 0.97 -16.42
C ALA A 136 -9.15 0.56 -17.53
N ARG A 137 -8.72 -0.30 -18.47
CA ARG A 137 -9.59 -0.80 -19.56
C ARG A 137 -10.18 -2.18 -19.28
N ALA A 138 -9.56 -2.95 -18.40
CA ALA A 138 -10.00 -4.30 -18.08
C ALA A 138 -10.77 -4.35 -16.75
N PRO A 139 -11.95 -4.99 -16.72
CA PRO A 139 -12.63 -5.29 -15.47
C PRO A 139 -11.87 -6.36 -14.67
N HIS A 140 -12.15 -6.43 -13.38
CA HIS A 140 -11.60 -7.45 -12.49
C HIS A 140 -12.58 -7.80 -11.38
N LYS A 141 -12.35 -8.94 -10.75
CA LYS A 141 -13.06 -9.38 -9.54
C LYS A 141 -12.18 -9.19 -8.32
N THR A 142 -12.81 -8.96 -7.17
CA THR A 142 -12.14 -8.84 -5.87
C THR A 142 -12.82 -9.77 -4.89
N GLU A 143 -12.01 -10.61 -4.24
CA GLU A 143 -12.49 -11.65 -3.34
C GLU A 143 -11.67 -11.64 -2.05
N LEU A 144 -12.33 -11.81 -0.91
CA LEU A 144 -11.67 -12.09 0.37
C LEU A 144 -11.52 -13.59 0.49
N VAL A 145 -10.28 -14.06 0.50
CA VAL A 145 -9.96 -15.50 0.54
C VAL A 145 -9.07 -15.80 1.74
N PRO A 146 -9.10 -17.03 2.29
CA PRO A 146 -8.16 -17.43 3.34
C PRO A 146 -6.70 -17.22 2.90
N ASP A 147 -5.87 -16.68 3.79
CA ASP A 147 -4.43 -16.65 3.60
C ASP A 147 -3.80 -17.92 4.16
N ASP A 148 -3.15 -18.66 3.27
CA ASP A 148 -2.49 -19.94 3.50
C ASP A 148 -0.99 -19.80 3.77
N SER A 149 -0.48 -18.57 3.84
CA SER A 149 0.97 -18.32 3.90
C SER A 149 1.56 -18.28 5.31
N ILE A 150 0.71 -18.16 6.34
CA ILE A 150 1.12 -18.32 7.74
C ILE A 150 0.45 -19.61 8.26
N PRO A 151 1.21 -20.68 8.50
CA PRO A 151 0.64 -21.92 9.02
C PRO A 151 -0.05 -21.66 10.37
N ASN A 152 -1.26 -22.20 10.53
CA ASN A 152 -2.05 -22.16 11.77
C ASN A 152 -2.56 -20.77 12.20
N GLU A 153 -2.49 -19.76 11.34
CA GLU A 153 -3.17 -18.49 11.56
C GLU A 153 -4.34 -18.33 10.58
N ALA A 154 -5.54 -18.18 11.11
CA ALA A 154 -6.72 -17.92 10.31
C ALA A 154 -6.78 -16.41 10.01
N GLN A 155 -6.24 -16.00 8.85
CA GLN A 155 -6.38 -14.64 8.34
C GLN A 155 -6.92 -14.63 6.90
N GLN A 156 -7.41 -13.49 6.46
CA GLN A 156 -7.87 -13.29 5.07
C GLN A 156 -6.90 -12.42 4.29
N LYS A 157 -6.77 -12.69 3.00
CA LYS A 157 -6.10 -11.83 2.01
C LYS A 157 -7.12 -11.38 0.97
N VAL A 158 -6.82 -10.27 0.30
CA VAL A 158 -7.63 -9.80 -0.83
C VAL A 158 -7.01 -10.32 -2.11
N LEU A 159 -7.80 -10.98 -2.96
CA LEU A 159 -7.40 -11.42 -4.28
C LEU A 159 -8.10 -10.58 -5.35
N PHE A 160 -7.31 -9.92 -6.20
CA PHE A 160 -7.76 -9.21 -7.38
C PHE A 160 -7.46 -10.05 -8.62
N THR A 161 -8.49 -10.37 -9.41
CA THR A 161 -8.36 -11.22 -10.61
C THR A 161 -8.89 -10.51 -11.84
N SER A 162 -7.99 -10.19 -12.77
CA SER A 162 -8.31 -9.79 -14.15
C SER A 162 -7.90 -10.90 -15.13
N GLU A 163 -8.17 -10.70 -16.42
CA GLU A 163 -7.93 -11.71 -17.47
C GLU A 163 -6.47 -12.18 -17.53
N ASN A 164 -5.53 -11.23 -17.47
CA ASN A 164 -4.10 -11.49 -17.71
C ASN A 164 -3.21 -11.33 -16.46
N LEU A 165 -3.78 -10.87 -15.35
CA LEU A 165 -3.03 -10.56 -14.14
C LEU A 165 -3.87 -10.84 -12.89
N LYS A 166 -3.24 -11.48 -11.91
CA LYS A 166 -3.74 -11.61 -10.55
C LYS A 166 -2.84 -10.83 -9.61
N LEU A 167 -3.42 -10.22 -8.59
CA LEU A 167 -2.70 -9.58 -7.50
C LEU A 167 -3.31 -10.05 -6.18
N ASP A 168 -2.49 -10.31 -5.18
CA ASP A 168 -2.97 -10.46 -3.81
C ASP A 168 -2.44 -9.33 -2.92
N LEU A 169 -3.32 -8.81 -2.05
CA LEU A 169 -2.99 -7.91 -0.97
C LEU A 169 -3.04 -8.70 0.33
N ARG A 170 -1.90 -8.74 1.00
CA ARG A 170 -1.69 -9.44 2.28
C ARG A 170 -1.22 -8.45 3.33
N TYR A 171 -1.27 -8.88 4.57
CA TYR A 171 -0.68 -8.15 5.67
C TYR A 171 0.02 -9.07 6.66
N VAL A 172 0.88 -8.47 7.46
CA VAL A 172 1.41 -9.01 8.72
C VAL A 172 1.17 -7.94 9.77
N ALA A 173 0.45 -8.30 10.83
CA ALA A 173 0.24 -7.44 11.99
C ALA A 173 1.27 -7.81 13.07
N ASP A 174 1.87 -6.80 13.70
CA ASP A 174 2.91 -6.98 14.71
C ASP A 174 2.83 -5.90 15.78
N SER A 175 3.56 -6.08 16.88
CA SER A 175 3.73 -5.10 17.95
C SER A 175 5.20 -4.98 18.32
N THR A 176 5.70 -3.74 18.37
CA THR A 176 7.08 -3.46 18.80
C THR A 176 7.22 -3.29 20.31
N LEU A 177 6.12 -3.43 21.07
CA LEU A 177 6.07 -3.30 22.52
C LEU A 177 5.43 -4.55 23.13
N ASP A 178 6.04 -5.10 24.18
CA ASP A 178 5.64 -6.38 24.78
C ASP A 178 4.19 -6.41 25.28
N ASP A 179 3.68 -5.29 25.80
CA ASP A 179 2.34 -5.18 26.40
C ASP A 179 1.28 -4.57 25.47
N VAL A 180 1.58 -4.46 24.17
CA VAL A 180 0.65 -3.91 23.18
C VAL A 180 0.16 -5.04 22.28
N PRO A 181 -1.17 -5.27 22.18
CA PRO A 181 -1.71 -6.32 21.32
C PRO A 181 -1.48 -5.99 19.85
N VAL A 182 -1.32 -7.03 19.03
CA VAL A 182 -1.29 -6.88 17.57
C VAL A 182 -2.62 -6.30 17.07
N PRO A 183 -2.61 -5.42 16.05
CA PRO A 183 -3.83 -4.85 15.50
C PRO A 183 -4.64 -5.89 14.72
N GLU A 184 -5.96 -5.89 14.90
CA GLU A 184 -6.89 -6.68 14.09
C GLU A 184 -7.13 -6.01 12.74
N ILE A 185 -7.13 -6.81 11.66
CA ILE A 185 -7.32 -6.33 10.29
C ILE A 185 -8.50 -7.08 9.68
N ASN A 186 -9.52 -6.32 9.29
CA ASN A 186 -10.71 -6.85 8.64
C ASN A 186 -10.92 -6.08 7.33
N PHE A 187 -10.63 -6.73 6.21
CA PHE A 187 -10.84 -6.10 4.90
C PHE A 187 -12.32 -6.05 4.54
N GLU A 188 -12.72 -4.97 3.90
CA GLU A 188 -14.02 -4.79 3.28
C GLU A 188 -13.85 -4.51 1.79
N ILE A 189 -14.81 -4.96 0.98
CA ILE A 189 -14.80 -4.72 -0.46
C ILE A 189 -15.27 -3.29 -0.73
N LEU A 190 -14.47 -2.53 -1.49
CA LEU A 190 -14.74 -1.14 -1.82
C LEU A 190 -15.28 -1.01 -3.26
N TYR A 191 -16.48 -0.49 -3.45
CA TYR A 191 -17.03 -0.22 -4.78
C TYR A 191 -16.91 1.27 -5.11
N LEU A 192 -16.23 1.60 -6.22
CA LEU A 192 -16.01 2.99 -6.68
C LEU A 192 -16.45 3.22 -8.14
N PRO A 193 -17.68 2.84 -8.54
CA PRO A 193 -18.14 3.02 -9.92
C PRO A 193 -18.19 4.50 -10.31
N GLU A 194 -18.49 5.39 -9.37
CA GLU A 194 -18.55 6.84 -9.57
C GLU A 194 -17.17 7.44 -9.93
N LYS A 195 -16.08 6.77 -9.54
CA LYS A 195 -14.70 7.16 -9.90
C LYS A 195 -14.20 6.47 -11.18
N GLY A 196 -15.05 5.67 -11.85
CA GLY A 196 -14.72 4.99 -13.11
C GLY A 196 -14.00 3.65 -12.96
N HIS A 197 -13.97 3.07 -11.75
CA HIS A 197 -13.34 1.76 -11.54
C HIS A 197 -14.16 0.63 -12.19
N LEU A 198 -13.49 -0.23 -12.96
CA LEU A 198 -14.10 -1.39 -13.64
C LEU A 198 -14.15 -2.66 -12.78
N GLY A 199 -13.70 -2.58 -11.54
CA GLY A 199 -13.81 -3.65 -10.56
C GLY A 199 -13.63 -3.10 -9.14
N PRO A 200 -14.10 -3.84 -8.12
CA PRO A 200 -14.02 -3.39 -6.74
C PRO A 200 -12.57 -3.29 -6.24
N GLY A 201 -12.28 -2.35 -5.35
CA GLY A 201 -11.09 -2.36 -4.51
C GLY A 201 -11.34 -3.10 -3.20
N ALA A 202 -10.42 -2.92 -2.26
CA ALA A 202 -10.62 -3.28 -0.86
C ALA A 202 -10.12 -2.16 0.05
N HIS A 203 -10.71 -2.07 1.24
CA HIS A 203 -10.27 -1.12 2.25
C HIS A 203 -10.25 -1.74 3.65
N VAL A 204 -9.57 -1.07 4.57
CA VAL A 204 -9.68 -1.30 6.00
C VAL A 204 -9.49 0.01 6.74
N ASP A 205 -10.34 0.27 7.72
CA ASP A 205 -10.16 1.36 8.67
C ASP A 205 -9.40 0.84 9.89
N LEU A 206 -8.26 1.47 10.17
CA LEU A 206 -7.39 1.09 11.26
C LEU A 206 -7.35 2.19 12.30
N LYS A 207 -7.27 1.80 13.56
CA LYS A 207 -7.01 2.72 14.67
C LYS A 207 -5.80 2.20 15.43
N LEU A 208 -4.62 2.61 14.96
CA LEU A 208 -3.36 2.10 15.46
C LEU A 208 -2.88 2.90 16.67
N LYS A 209 -2.37 2.20 17.66
CA LYS A 209 -1.75 2.76 18.88
C LYS A 209 -0.25 2.64 18.82
N GLU A 210 0.42 3.43 19.65
CA GLU A 210 1.87 3.35 19.87
C GLU A 210 2.35 1.90 20.03
N GLY A 211 3.34 1.52 19.22
CA GLY A 211 3.89 0.17 19.17
C GLY A 211 3.21 -0.78 18.18
N GLN A 212 1.98 -0.49 17.71
CA GLN A 212 1.32 -1.33 16.71
C GLN A 212 1.86 -1.08 15.30
N VAL A 213 2.01 -2.17 14.55
CA VAL A 213 2.56 -2.17 13.21
C VAL A 213 1.71 -3.05 12.29
N VAL A 214 1.50 -2.59 11.06
CA VAL A 214 0.93 -3.42 9.99
C VAL A 214 1.81 -3.28 8.76
N THR A 215 2.26 -4.40 8.20
CA THR A 215 2.97 -4.41 6.92
C THR A 215 2.10 -5.01 5.84
N PHE A 216 1.74 -4.21 4.84
CA PHE A 216 1.00 -4.64 3.67
C PHE A 216 1.93 -5.06 2.54
N PHE A 217 1.54 -6.11 1.84
CA PHE A 217 2.25 -6.64 0.67
C PHE A 217 1.28 -6.72 -0.49
N LEU A 218 1.57 -6.00 -1.57
CA LEU A 218 0.87 -6.16 -2.85
C LEU A 218 1.80 -6.88 -3.82
N ARG A 219 1.37 -8.04 -4.31
CA ARG A 219 2.20 -8.86 -5.21
C ARG A 219 1.37 -9.66 -6.20
N THR A 220 2.04 -10.15 -7.24
CA THR A 220 1.50 -11.25 -8.06
C THR A 220 1.62 -12.56 -7.26
N PRO A 221 0.53 -13.33 -7.08
CA PRO A 221 0.62 -14.62 -6.41
C PRO A 221 1.51 -15.58 -7.19
N PRO A 222 2.22 -16.50 -6.51
CA PRO A 222 3.01 -17.52 -7.18
C PRO A 222 2.10 -18.35 -8.10
N ARG A 223 2.64 -18.81 -9.23
CA ARG A 223 1.92 -19.74 -10.09
C ARG A 223 1.61 -21.02 -9.30
N GLU A 224 0.37 -21.50 -9.37
CA GLU A 224 0.04 -22.82 -8.85
C GLU A 224 0.95 -23.85 -9.52
N PRO A 225 1.51 -24.81 -8.76
CA PRO A 225 2.24 -25.91 -9.36
C PRO A 225 1.31 -26.68 -10.32
N PRO A 226 1.84 -27.19 -11.44
CA PRO A 226 1.07 -27.97 -12.42
C PRO A 226 0.52 -29.27 -11.83
#